data_AF-A0A6V7LRE5-F1
#
_entry.id   AF-A0A6V7LRE5-F1
#
_cell.length_a   1.000
_cell.length_b   1.000
_cell.length_c   1.000
_cell.angle_alpha   90.00
_cell.angle_beta   90.00
_cell.angle_gamma   90.00
#
_symmetry.space_group_name_H-M   'P 1'
#
loop_
_entity.id
_entity.type
_entity.pdbx_description
1 polymer ?
#
loop_
_entity_poly.entity_id
_entity_poly.type
_entity_poly.pdbx_seq_one_letter_code
_entity_poly.pdbx_strand_id
1 'polypeptide(L)' 'FIEQEGKTKCTLIPGDGVGPELVVSVQQVFKAANVPVEFEPYFLSEVNPTLSAPLEQVSNSIARNRVCLK' A
#
# COMPACT_ATOMS: atom_id res chain seq x y z
N PHE A 1 18.94 11.05 14.75
CA PHE A 1 17.82 10.51 13.97
C PHE A 1 17.59 9.10 14.46
N ILE A 2 16.40 8.80 15.00
CA ILE A 2 16.12 7.44 15.53
C ILE A 2 15.89 6.53 14.33
N GLU A 3 16.79 5.57 14.11
CA GLU A 3 16.51 4.44 13.23
C GLU A 3 15.39 3.63 13.88
N GLN A 4 14.22 3.61 13.26
CA GLN A 4 13.07 2.85 13.75
C GLN A 4 13.26 1.38 13.38
N GLU A 5 13.84 0.59 14.28
CA GLU A 5 13.74 -0.87 14.23
C GLU A 5 12.26 -1.28 14.30
N GLY A 6 11.77 -2.00 13.29
CA GLY A 6 10.43 -2.63 13.31
C GLY A 6 9.32 -1.94 12.51
N LYS A 7 9.59 -1.36 11.33
CA LYS A 7 8.51 -0.89 10.45
C LYS A 7 7.63 -2.07 10.00
N THR A 8 6.32 -1.93 10.21
CA THR A 8 5.34 -2.89 9.70
C THR A 8 5.16 -2.68 8.19
N LYS A 9 5.49 -3.69 7.38
CA LYS A 9 5.19 -3.65 5.95
C LYS A 9 3.70 -3.84 5.74
N CYS A 10 3.09 -2.96 4.95
CA CYS A 10 1.67 -2.99 4.61
C CYS A 10 1.52 -3.02 3.10
N THR A 11 0.86 -4.04 2.57
CA THR A 11 0.49 -4.07 1.14
C THR A 11 -0.52 -2.95 0.89
N LEU A 12 -0.31 -2.14 -0.13
CA LEU A 12 -1.16 -0.99 -0.43
C LEU A 12 -1.74 -1.12 -1.84
N ILE A 13 -3.06 -1.10 -1.96
CA ILE A 13 -3.76 -1.20 -3.25
C ILE A 13 -4.57 0.08 -3.46
N PRO A 14 -4.11 1.05 -4.27
CA PRO A 14 -4.78 2.34 -4.40
C PRO A 14 -6.20 2.27 -4.99
N GLY A 15 -6.50 1.24 -5.79
CA GLY A 15 -7.76 1.11 -6.49
C GLY A 15 -7.96 2.15 -7.60
N ASP A 16 -9.21 2.30 -8.02
CA ASP A 16 -9.63 3.19 -9.11
C ASP A 16 -10.44 4.40 -8.61
N GLY A 17 -10.82 5.30 -9.53
CA GLY A 17 -11.61 6.48 -9.20
C GLY A 17 -10.81 7.45 -8.33
N VAL A 18 -11.34 7.76 -7.14
CA VAL A 18 -10.70 8.66 -6.16
C VAL A 18 -9.71 7.94 -5.22
N GLY A 19 -9.55 6.62 -5.37
CA GLY A 19 -8.70 5.80 -4.51
C GLY A 19 -7.24 6.24 -4.45
N PRO A 20 -6.57 6.51 -5.60
CA PRO A 20 -5.19 7.02 -5.62
C PRO A 20 -4.99 8.29 -4.79
N GLU A 21 -5.89 9.26 -4.88
CA GLU A 21 -5.82 10.52 -4.12
C GLU A 21 -6.03 10.31 -2.62
N LEU A 22 -6.95 9.42 -2.26
CA LEU A 22 -7.22 9.07 -0.86
C LEU A 22 -6.01 8.37 -0.22
N VAL A 23 -5.38 7.44 -0.94
CA VAL A 23 -4.20 6.72 -0.45
C VAL A 23 -3.01 7.66 -0.26
N VAL A 24 -2.79 8.62 -1.16
CA VAL A 24 -1.76 9.66 -0.96
C VAL A 24 -2.03 10.45 0.33
N SER A 25 -3.29 10.79 0.60
CA SER A 25 -3.67 11.49 1.83
C SER A 25 -3.38 10.66 3.09
N VAL A 26 -3.67 9.34 3.06
CA VAL A 26 -3.34 8.42 4.16
C VAL A 26 -1.83 8.35 4.40
N GLN A 27 -1.04 8.21 3.33
CA GLN A 27 0.42 8.17 3.44
C GLN A 27 1.00 9.46 4.05
N GLN A 28 0.45 10.62 3.70
CA GLN A 28 0.85 11.91 4.29
C GLN A 28 0.54 11.97 5.79
N VAL A 29 -0.64 11.54 6.22
CA VAL A 29 -1.01 11.49 7.63
C VAL A 29 -0.11 10.52 8.41
N PHE A 30 0.13 9.31 7.88
CA PHE A 30 1.00 8.32 8.52
C PHE A 30 2.43 8.83 8.69
N LYS A 31 2.95 9.51 7.67
CA LYS A 31 4.26 10.16 7.72
C LYS A 31 4.30 11.28 8.76
N ALA A 32 3.29 12.17 8.77
CA ALA A 32 3.22 13.29 9.72
C ALA A 32 3.11 12.81 11.17
N ALA A 33 2.41 11.71 11.41
CA ALA A 33 2.25 11.09 12.72
C ALA A 33 3.42 10.16 13.12
N ASN A 34 4.46 10.04 12.27
CA ASN A 34 5.59 9.11 12.47
C ASN A 34 5.14 7.66 12.74
N VAL A 35 4.07 7.22 12.08
CA VAL A 35 3.58 5.85 12.20
C VAL A 35 4.63 4.90 11.60
N PRO A 36 5.06 3.83 12.31
CA PRO A 36 6.11 2.93 11.84
C PRO A 36 5.59 1.93 10.80
N VAL A 37 5.11 2.44 9.66
CA VAL A 37 4.61 1.64 8.53
C VAL A 37 5.42 1.93 7.27
N GLU A 38 5.71 0.87 6.54
CA GLU A 38 6.27 0.93 5.19
C GLU A 38 5.23 0.38 4.21
N PHE A 39 4.74 1.24 3.32
CA PHE A 39 3.76 0.84 2.33
C PHE A 39 4.43 0.19 1.11
N GLU A 40 3.94 -0.97 0.69
CA GLU A 40 4.34 -1.71 -0.51
C GLU A 40 3.21 -1.61 -1.55
N PRO A 41 3.25 -0.65 -2.49
CA PRO A 41 2.13 -0.37 -3.39
C PRO A 41 2.04 -1.38 -4.55
N TYR A 42 0.82 -1.81 -4.86
CA TYR A 42 0.45 -2.63 -6.02
C TYR A 42 -0.75 -2.03 -6.71
N PHE A 43 -0.64 -1.76 -8.01
CA PHE A 43 -1.79 -1.30 -8.79
C PHE A 43 -2.68 -2.50 -9.13
N LEU A 44 -3.98 -2.39 -8.85
CA LEU A 44 -5.00 -3.33 -9.28
C LEU A 44 -6.20 -2.49 -9.70
N SER A 45 -6.52 -2.55 -10.99
CA SER A 45 -7.49 -1.69 -11.64
C SER A 45 -8.53 -2.53 -12.38
N GLU A 46 -9.80 -2.27 -12.08
CA GLU A 46 -10.96 -2.85 -12.74
C GLU A 46 -11.25 -2.11 -14.06
N VAL A 47 -10.83 -0.84 -14.18
CA VAL A 47 -11.04 -0.01 -15.38
C VAL A 47 -9.86 -0.05 -16.35
N ASN A 48 -8.66 -0.38 -15.88
CA ASN A 48 -7.45 -0.50 -16.70
C ASN A 48 -6.62 -1.75 -16.33
N PRO A 49 -7.04 -2.95 -16.77
CA PRO A 49 -6.38 -4.20 -16.41
C PRO A 49 -4.89 -4.25 -16.79
N THR A 50 -4.48 -3.56 -17.86
CA THR A 50 -3.09 -3.55 -18.34
C THR A 50 -2.12 -2.89 -17.35
N LEU A 51 -2.61 -1.99 -16.49
CA LEU A 51 -1.80 -1.39 -15.43
C LEU A 51 -1.75 -2.25 -14.16
N SER A 52 -2.56 -3.31 -14.08
CA SER A 52 -2.63 -4.15 -12.89
C SER A 52 -1.39 -5.02 -12.74
N ALA A 53 -0.87 -5.08 -11.52
CA ALA A 53 0.10 -6.08 -11.14
C ALA A 53 -0.54 -7.48 -11.22
N PRO A 54 0.25 -8.53 -11.52
CA PRO A 54 -0.25 -9.90 -11.50
C PRO A 54 -0.90 -10.23 -10.15
N LEU A 55 -2.10 -10.84 -10.18
CA LEU A 55 -2.85 -11.16 -8.95
C LEU A 55 -2.04 -12.01 -7.97
N GLU A 56 -1.25 -12.94 -8.48
CA GLU A 56 -0.36 -13.79 -7.68
C GLU A 56 0.68 -12.94 -6.91
N GLN A 57 1.25 -11.92 -7.53
CA GLN A 57 2.22 -11.03 -6.90
C GLN A 57 1.59 -10.24 -5.74
N VAL A 58 0.37 -9.74 -5.95
CA VAL A 58 -0.38 -9.03 -4.91
C VAL A 58 -0.78 -9.97 -3.78
N SER A 59 -1.32 -11.15 -4.11
CA SER A 59 -1.68 -12.19 -3.14
C SER A 59 -0.49 -12.62 -2.29
N ASN A 60 0.68 -12.82 -2.92
CA ASN A 60 1.91 -13.17 -2.22
C ASN A 60 2.42 -12.05 -1.32
N SER A 61 2.25 -10.78 -1.70
CA SER A 61 2.55 -9.63 -0.82
C SER A 61 1.62 -9.62 0.39
N ILE A 62 0.30 -9.77 0.20
CA ILE A 62 -0.67 -9.80 1.31
C ILE A 62 -0.36 -10.97 2.25
N ALA A 63 -0.07 -12.16 1.72
CA ALA A 63 0.28 -13.33 2.54
C ALA A 63 1.55 -13.11 3.37
N ARG A 64 2.57 -12.44 2.78
CA ARG A 64 3.85 -12.12 3.44
C ARG A 64 3.70 -11.03 4.50
N ASN A 65 3.01 -9.94 4.17
CA ASN A 65 2.89 -8.75 5.02
C ASN A 65 1.79 -8.90 6.08
N ARG A 66 0.81 -9.78 5.85
CA ARG A 66 -0.34 -10.06 6.73
C ARG A 66 -1.28 -8.88 6.96
N VAL A 67 -0.95 -7.70 6.44
CA VAL A 67 -1.72 -6.46 6.54
C VAL A 67 -1.79 -5.82 5.15
N CYS A 68 -3.00 -5.40 4.78
CA CYS A 68 -3.27 -4.76 3.51
C CYS A 68 -4.20 -3.56 3.73
N LEU A 69 -3.95 -2.47 3.03
CA LEU A 69 -4.84 -1.33 2.90
C LEU A 69 -5.28 -1.22 1.43
N LYS A 70 -6.60 -1.20 1.21
CA LYS A 70 -7.23 -0.97 -0.10
C LYS A 70 -8.22 0.17 0.04
#